data_AF-A0A7Y5CRT8-F1
#
_entry.id   AF-A0A7Y5CRT8-F1
#
_cell.length_a   1.000
_cell.length_b   1.000
_cell.length_c   1.000
_cell.angle_alpha   90.00
_cell.angle_beta   90.00
_cell.angle_gamma   90.00
#
_symmetry.space_group_name_H-M   'P 1'
#
loop_
_entity.id
_entity.type
_entity.pdbx_description
1 polymer ?
#
loop_
_entity_poly.entity_id
_entity_poly.type
_entity_poly.pdbx_seq_one_letter_code
_entity_poly.pdbx_strand_id
1 'polypeptide(L)'
;MPTVHFEAENRKVEVPEGTTVRQAAKKAGVSVYGSVNRFINCRGFGLCGTDRIAVQPGECLNRPTLFEKLQLGDQPKERLACQARINGDLTVNTAPAMAYGLVMKENVKFGAIALVFGALTLGTILFMVFEMVGKPLF
;
A
#
# COMPACT_ATOMS: atom_id res chain seq x y z
N MET A 1 -18.39 10.46 19.63
CA MET A 1 -18.22 9.36 18.67
C MET A 1 -18.20 9.97 17.28
N PRO A 2 -17.02 10.20 16.70
CA PRO A 2 -16.91 10.71 15.34
C PRO A 2 -17.55 9.80 14.27
N THR A 3 -18.14 10.43 13.27
CA THR A 3 -18.63 9.80 12.04
C THR A 3 -17.58 9.90 10.94
N VAL A 4 -17.22 8.76 10.37
CA VAL A 4 -16.32 8.66 9.21
C VAL A 4 -17.15 8.32 7.98
N HIS A 5 -17.04 9.14 6.93
CA HIS A 5 -17.68 8.90 5.64
C HIS A 5 -16.65 8.51 4.58
N PHE A 6 -16.73 7.28 4.07
CA PHE A 6 -15.95 6.81 2.92
C PHE A 6 -16.71 7.16 1.64
N GLU A 7 -16.27 8.23 0.98
CA GLU A 7 -17.01 8.88 -0.11
C GLU A 7 -17.16 7.97 -1.34
N ALA A 8 -16.07 7.37 -1.80
CA ALA A 8 -16.06 6.53 -3.01
C ALA A 8 -16.91 5.27 -2.85
N GLU A 9 -16.96 4.71 -1.63
CA GLU A 9 -17.73 3.52 -1.31
C GLU A 9 -19.15 3.84 -0.80
N ASN A 10 -19.48 5.12 -0.60
CA ASN A 10 -20.73 5.61 -0.01
C ASN A 10 -21.07 4.88 1.31
N ARG A 11 -20.09 4.78 2.22
CA ARG A 11 -20.26 4.11 3.52
C ARG A 11 -19.96 5.04 4.68
N LYS A 12 -20.78 4.97 5.74
CA LYS A 12 -20.56 5.71 6.98
C LYS A 12 -20.36 4.76 8.15
N VAL A 13 -19.51 5.16 9.09
CA VAL A 13 -19.28 4.40 10.32
C VAL A 13 -18.95 5.34 11.48
N GLU A 14 -19.55 5.07 12.63
CA GLU A 14 -19.19 5.75 13.87
C GLU A 14 -18.11 4.95 14.61
N VAL A 15 -17.10 5.66 15.12
CA VAL A 15 -15.98 5.08 15.85
C VAL A 15 -15.62 5.92 17.07
N PRO A 16 -14.94 5.35 18.09
CA PRO A 16 -14.33 6.13 19.16
C PRO A 16 -13.21 7.04 18.62
N GLU A 17 -12.99 8.18 19.26
CA GLU A 17 -11.81 9.01 19.02
C GLU A 17 -10.51 8.22 19.25
N GLY A 18 -9.45 8.58 18.55
CA GLY A 18 -8.17 7.87 18.55
C GLY A 18 -8.13 6.60 17.68
N THR A 19 -9.29 6.14 17.19
CA THR A 19 -9.38 5.04 16.20
C THR A 19 -8.65 5.44 14.93
N THR A 20 -7.89 4.50 14.34
CA THR A 20 -7.22 4.75 13.06
C THR A 20 -8.21 4.69 11.89
N VAL A 21 -7.97 5.45 10.82
CA VAL A 21 -8.82 5.39 9.63
C VAL A 21 -8.85 3.98 9.03
N ARG A 22 -7.75 3.22 9.12
CA ARG A 22 -7.70 1.80 8.72
C ARG A 22 -8.65 0.92 9.54
N GLN A 23 -8.75 1.13 10.85
CA GLN A 23 -9.69 0.39 11.70
C GLN A 23 -11.13 0.78 11.38
N ALA A 24 -11.41 2.07 11.19
CA ALA A 24 -12.72 2.55 10.76
C ALA A 24 -13.13 1.95 9.41
N ALA A 25 -12.21 1.93 8.43
CA ALA A 25 -12.44 1.32 7.12
C ALA A 25 -12.76 -0.18 7.24
N LYS A 26 -12.00 -0.91 8.06
CA LYS A 26 -12.28 -2.33 8.33
C LYS A 26 -13.67 -2.53 8.92
N LYS A 27 -14.10 -1.69 9.87
CA LYS A 27 -15.45 -1.73 10.46
C LYS A 27 -16.53 -1.41 9.42
N ALA A 28 -16.26 -0.48 8.50
CA ALA A 28 -17.15 -0.14 7.40
C ALA A 28 -17.12 -1.16 6.24
N GLY A 29 -16.24 -2.17 6.25
CA GLY A 29 -16.04 -3.08 5.12
C GLY A 29 -15.44 -2.41 3.89
N VAL A 30 -14.66 -1.34 4.07
CA VAL A 30 -13.97 -0.57 3.03
C VAL A 30 -12.49 -0.98 2.97
N SER A 31 -11.96 -1.15 1.76
CA SER A 31 -10.54 -1.43 1.54
C SER A 31 -9.75 -0.14 1.36
N VAL A 32 -8.80 0.13 2.26
CA VAL A 32 -7.79 1.20 2.09
C VAL A 32 -6.58 0.74 1.29
N TYR A 33 -6.64 -0.42 0.63
CA TYR A 33 -5.57 -0.94 -0.21
C TYR A 33 -6.05 -1.16 -1.64
N GLY A 34 -5.30 -0.63 -2.61
CA GLY A 34 -5.52 -0.86 -4.03
C GLY A 34 -4.80 -2.11 -4.55
N SER A 35 -5.48 -2.88 -5.39
CA SER A 35 -4.91 -4.03 -6.12
C SER A 35 -4.12 -5.02 -5.23
N VAL A 36 -2.90 -5.40 -5.64
CA VAL A 36 -2.01 -6.36 -4.96
C VAL A 36 -1.66 -5.96 -3.53
N ASN A 37 -1.76 -4.67 -3.18
CA ASN A 37 -1.45 -4.16 -1.85
C ASN A 37 -2.38 -4.70 -0.76
N ARG A 38 -3.55 -5.27 -1.12
CA ARG A 38 -4.39 -6.01 -0.17
C ARG A 38 -3.67 -7.20 0.47
N PHE A 39 -2.67 -7.76 -0.22
CA PHE A 39 -1.92 -8.93 0.22
C PHE A 39 -0.52 -8.58 0.74
N ILE A 40 0.16 -7.62 0.11
CA ILE A 40 1.57 -7.30 0.40
C ILE A 40 1.77 -6.09 1.32
N ASN A 41 0.73 -5.64 2.04
CA ASN A 41 0.83 -4.51 2.96
C ASN A 41 1.58 -4.87 4.25
N CYS A 42 2.13 -3.84 4.92
CA CYS A 42 2.80 -3.97 6.22
C CYS A 42 1.86 -4.13 7.42
N ARG A 43 0.57 -4.46 7.21
CA ARG A 43 -0.42 -4.68 8.29
C ARG A 43 -0.64 -3.52 9.27
N GLY A 44 -0.14 -2.32 8.97
CA GLY A 44 -0.34 -1.11 9.75
C GLY A 44 0.90 -0.57 10.47
N PHE A 45 2.09 -1.12 10.20
CA PHE A 45 3.36 -0.62 10.75
C PHE A 45 3.85 0.71 10.15
N GLY A 46 3.15 1.27 9.14
CA GLY A 46 3.56 2.52 8.48
C GLY A 46 4.74 2.38 7.51
N LEU A 47 5.20 1.15 7.22
CA LEU A 47 6.43 0.88 6.46
C LEU A 47 6.26 0.75 4.94
N CYS A 48 5.04 0.49 4.46
CA CYS A 48 4.82 0.16 3.04
C CYS A 48 4.23 1.30 2.20
N GLY A 49 3.56 2.28 2.83
CA GLY A 49 2.91 3.38 2.12
C GLY A 49 1.76 3.02 1.20
N THR A 50 1.18 1.83 1.36
CA THR A 50 0.16 1.34 0.43
C THR A 50 -1.27 1.75 0.81
N ASP A 51 -1.48 2.29 2.02
CA ASP A 51 -2.79 2.70 2.54
C ASP A 51 -3.00 4.22 2.51
N ARG A 52 -2.67 4.82 1.37
CA ARG A 52 -2.80 6.25 1.11
C ARG A 52 -4.26 6.68 1.04
N ILE A 53 -4.61 7.73 1.76
CA ILE A 53 -5.96 8.31 1.77
C ILE A 53 -5.88 9.84 1.71
N ALA A 54 -6.91 10.46 1.15
CA ALA A 54 -7.15 11.89 1.31
C ALA A 54 -8.30 12.09 2.30
N VAL A 55 -8.20 13.10 3.17
CA VAL A 55 -9.15 13.32 4.26
C VAL A 55 -9.57 14.79 4.34
N GLN A 56 -10.86 15.02 4.59
CA GLN A 56 -11.42 16.35 4.79
C GLN A 56 -12.47 16.37 5.92
N PRO A 57 -12.40 17.31 6.87
CA PRO A 57 -11.28 18.23 7.12
C PRO A 57 -10.07 17.48 7.69
N GLY A 58 -8.86 17.87 7.29
CA GLY A 58 -7.62 17.23 7.77
C GLY A 58 -7.29 17.48 9.25
N GLU A 59 -7.89 18.53 9.84
CA GLU A 59 -7.74 18.93 11.24
C GLU A 59 -8.37 17.94 12.22
N CYS A 60 -9.34 17.14 11.75
CA CYS A 60 -9.96 16.07 12.52
C CYS A 60 -9.07 14.82 12.65
N LEU A 61 -7.77 14.94 12.34
CA LEU A 61 -6.77 13.90 12.52
C LEU A 61 -5.64 14.35 13.45
N ASN A 62 -4.89 13.39 13.98
CA ASN A 62 -3.59 13.68 14.59
C ASN A 62 -2.60 14.27 13.57
N ARG A 63 -1.57 14.97 14.08
CA ARG A 63 -0.45 15.47 13.26
C ARG A 63 0.25 14.32 12.52
N PRO A 64 0.80 14.55 11.32
CA PRO A 64 1.52 13.53 10.57
C PRO A 64 2.66 12.90 11.39
N THR A 65 2.71 11.57 11.39
CA THR A 65 3.75 10.79 12.08
C THR A 65 5.07 10.80 11.32
N LEU A 66 6.17 10.34 11.96
CA LEU A 66 7.46 10.19 11.29
C LEU A 66 7.39 9.23 10.10
N PHE A 67 6.68 8.10 10.25
CA PHE A 67 6.50 7.12 9.17
C PHE A 67 5.71 7.69 7.99
N GLU A 68 4.68 8.50 8.25
CA GLU A 68 3.96 9.21 7.19
C GLU A 68 4.90 10.12 6.39
N LYS A 69 5.77 10.89 7.07
CA LYS A 69 6.74 11.75 6.41
C LYS A 69 7.74 10.97 5.56
N LEU A 70 8.26 9.86 6.09
CA LEU A 70 9.21 9.01 5.36
C LEU A 70 8.60 8.40 4.09
N GLN A 71 7.32 8.06 4.13
CA GLN A 71 6.67 7.28 3.09
C GLN A 71 5.89 8.11 2.06
N LEU A 72 5.40 9.29 2.47
CA LEU A 72 4.65 10.21 1.62
C LEU A 72 5.51 11.39 1.14
N GLY A 73 6.68 11.62 1.76
CA GLY A 73 7.51 12.78 1.47
C GLY A 73 6.76 14.09 1.68
N ASP A 74 6.89 15.01 0.74
CA ASP A 74 6.28 16.34 0.79
C ASP A 74 4.82 16.38 0.30
N GLN A 75 4.15 15.24 0.10
CA GLN A 75 2.75 15.23 -0.34
C GLN A 75 1.82 15.70 0.79
N PRO A 76 1.35 16.97 0.79
CA PRO A 76 0.81 17.59 2.00
C PRO A 76 -0.66 17.23 2.25
N LYS A 77 -1.30 16.53 1.30
CA LYS A 77 -2.74 16.21 1.34
C LYS A 77 -3.06 14.74 1.54
N GLU A 78 -2.07 13.85 1.43
CA GLU A 78 -2.26 12.42 1.68
C GLU A 78 -1.89 12.07 3.12
N ARG A 79 -2.57 11.05 3.66
CA ARG A 79 -2.30 10.44 4.96
C ARG A 79 -2.18 8.94 4.80
N LEU A 80 -1.53 8.26 5.75
CA LEU A 80 -1.57 6.81 5.83
C LEU A 80 -2.70 6.38 6.75
N ALA A 81 -3.66 5.60 6.25
CA ALA A 81 -4.84 5.20 7.00
C ALA A 81 -4.50 4.46 8.31
N CYS A 82 -3.38 3.74 8.37
CA CYS A 82 -2.90 3.07 9.58
C CYS A 82 -2.29 3.99 10.63
N GLN A 83 -1.83 5.19 10.25
CA GLN A 83 -1.19 6.15 11.16
C GLN A 83 -2.12 7.33 11.53
N ALA A 84 -3.08 7.64 10.66
CA ALA A 84 -4.08 8.67 10.85
C ALA A 84 -5.13 8.25 11.89
N ARG A 85 -5.16 8.95 13.03
CA ARG A 85 -6.11 8.77 14.15
C ARG A 85 -7.17 9.85 14.11
N ILE A 86 -8.41 9.44 14.29
CA ILE A 86 -9.62 10.26 14.15
C ILE A 86 -9.92 11.00 15.45
N ASN A 87 -10.11 12.32 15.38
CA ASN A 87 -10.46 13.21 16.49
C ASN A 87 -11.78 13.96 16.26
N GLY A 88 -12.46 13.75 15.13
CA GLY A 88 -13.69 14.43 14.77
C GLY A 88 -14.28 13.89 13.47
N ASP A 89 -15.45 14.39 13.10
CA ASP A 89 -16.17 13.96 11.90
C ASP A 89 -15.37 14.28 10.64
N LEU A 90 -15.25 13.31 9.74
CA LEU A 90 -14.44 13.47 8.54
C LEU A 90 -14.92 12.60 7.38
N THR A 91 -14.55 13.04 6.18
CA THR A 91 -14.73 12.31 4.94
C THR A 91 -13.37 11.80 4.45
N VAL A 92 -13.35 10.54 4.03
CA VAL A 92 -12.17 9.82 3.55
C VAL A 92 -12.38 9.46 2.09
N ASN A 93 -11.40 9.79 1.26
CA ASN A 93 -11.32 9.37 -0.13
C ASN A 93 -10.18 8.34 -0.29
N THR A 94 -10.54 7.15 -0.81
CA THR A 94 -9.64 6.00 -1.00
C THR A 94 -8.95 5.98 -2.37
N ALA A 95 -9.26 6.93 -3.26
CA ALA A 95 -8.68 7.02 -4.60
C ALA A 95 -7.13 7.02 -4.61
N PRO A 96 -6.42 7.68 -3.69
CA PRO A 96 -4.96 7.62 -3.65
C PRO A 96 -4.41 6.19 -3.48
N ALA A 97 -5.01 5.38 -2.61
CA ALA A 97 -4.64 3.97 -2.46
C ALA A 97 -4.92 3.17 -3.74
N MET A 98 -6.02 3.47 -4.44
CA MET A 98 -6.36 2.80 -5.71
C MET A 98 -5.34 3.14 -6.80
N ALA A 99 -4.98 4.41 -6.95
CA ALA A 99 -3.97 4.86 -7.91
C ALA A 99 -2.59 4.23 -7.63
N TYR A 100 -2.12 4.28 -6.38
CA TYR A 100 -0.85 3.66 -6.00
C TYR A 100 -0.87 2.14 -6.18
N GLY A 101 -2.01 1.50 -5.96
CA GLY A 101 -2.20 0.07 -6.20
C GLY A 101 -2.03 -0.34 -7.66
N LEU A 102 -2.41 0.52 -8.63
CA LEU A 102 -2.21 0.26 -10.05
C LEU A 102 -0.72 0.29 -10.42
N VAL A 103 0.01 1.30 -9.93
CA VAL A 103 1.47 1.38 -10.11
C VAL A 103 2.15 0.15 -9.53
N MET A 104 1.77 -0.25 -8.32
CA MET A 104 2.36 -1.44 -7.69
C MET A 104 2.02 -2.74 -8.46
N LYS A 105 0.80 -2.86 -8.99
CA LYS A 105 0.41 -4.00 -9.84
C LYS A 105 1.30 -4.10 -11.08
N GLU A 106 1.60 -2.97 -11.69
CA GLU A 106 2.46 -2.90 -12.87
C GLU A 106 3.91 -3.25 -12.53
N ASN A 107 4.45 -2.69 -11.45
CA ASN A 107 5.79 -3.04 -10.96
C ASN A 107 5.94 -4.53 -10.65
N VAL A 108 4.94 -5.15 -10.00
CA VAL A 108 4.95 -6.59 -9.72
C VAL A 108 4.92 -7.41 -11.00
N LYS A 109 4.16 -6.99 -12.03
CA LYS A 109 4.16 -7.67 -13.34
C LYS A 109 5.53 -7.58 -14.00
N PHE A 110 6.12 -6.40 -14.07
CA PHE A 110 7.45 -6.22 -14.64
C PHE A 110 8.52 -7.02 -13.88
N GLY A 111 8.45 -7.04 -12.54
CA GLY A 111 9.33 -7.85 -11.71
C GLY A 111 9.21 -9.35 -11.98
N ALA A 112 7.98 -9.85 -12.15
CA ALA A 112 7.75 -11.26 -12.50
C ALA A 112 8.32 -11.62 -13.87
N ILE A 113 8.14 -10.75 -14.86
CA ILE A 113 8.72 -10.92 -16.21
C ILE A 113 10.25 -10.92 -16.12
N ALA A 114 10.84 -9.95 -15.42
CA ALA A 114 12.29 -9.85 -15.24
C ALA A 114 12.88 -11.08 -14.54
N LEU A 115 12.18 -11.64 -13.54
CA LEU A 115 12.59 -12.88 -12.87
C LEU A 115 12.62 -14.09 -13.81
N VAL A 116 11.62 -14.23 -14.69
CA VAL A 116 11.58 -15.34 -15.65
C VAL A 116 12.76 -15.25 -16.62
N PHE A 117 13.01 -14.08 -17.22
CA PHE A 117 14.14 -13.89 -18.12
C PHE A 117 15.50 -13.99 -17.41
N GLY A 118 15.59 -13.51 -16.18
CA GLY A 118 16.78 -13.63 -15.34
C GLY A 118 17.10 -15.09 -15.02
N ALA A 119 16.10 -15.89 -14.65
CA ALA A 119 16.26 -17.32 -14.38
C ALA A 119 16.66 -18.10 -15.65
N LEU A 120 16.05 -17.78 -16.80
CA LEU A 120 16.42 -18.39 -18.08
C LEU A 120 17.88 -18.08 -18.44
N THR A 121 18.28 -16.81 -18.35
CA THR A 121 19.66 -16.36 -18.63
C THR A 121 20.66 -17.01 -17.67
N LEU A 122 20.33 -17.09 -16.38
CA LEU A 122 21.19 -17.77 -15.41
C LEU A 122 21.30 -19.27 -15.72
N GLY A 123 20.19 -19.92 -16.09
CA GLY A 123 20.18 -21.32 -16.48
C GLY A 123 21.05 -21.60 -17.70
N THR A 124 21.03 -20.75 -18.73
CA THR A 124 21.89 -20.92 -19.91
C THR A 124 23.37 -20.73 -19.57
N ILE A 125 23.71 -19.74 -18.74
CA ILE A 125 25.09 -19.53 -18.27
C ILE A 125 25.58 -20.75 -17.47
N LEU A 126 24.76 -21.26 -16.54
CA LEU A 126 25.11 -22.44 -15.74
C LEU A 126 25.32 -23.67 -16.61
N PHE A 127 24.49 -23.87 -17.64
CA PHE A 127 24.66 -24.94 -18.62
C PHE A 127 25.99 -24.81 -19.37
N MET A 128 26.34 -23.61 -19.84
CA MET A 128 27.63 -23.37 -20.51
C MET A 128 28.82 -23.65 -19.59
N VAL A 129 28.77 -23.22 -18.32
CA VAL A 129 29.84 -23.48 -17.34
C VAL A 129 29.96 -24.97 -17.03
N PHE A 130 28.84 -25.69 -16.94
CA PHE A 130 28.84 -27.14 -16.76
C PHE A 130 29.55 -27.84 -17.93
N GLU A 131 29.29 -27.45 -19.17
CA GLU A 131 29.99 -27.99 -20.34
C GLU A 131 31.49 -27.67 -20.36
N MET A 132 31.91 -26.53 -19.80
CA MET A 132 33.32 -26.15 -19.71
C MET A 132 34.10 -26.90 -18.61
N VAL A 133 33.46 -27.22 -17.49
CA VAL A 133 34.11 -27.82 -16.30
C VAL A 133 33.87 -29.32 -16.21
N GLY A 134 32.70 -29.79 -16.62
CA GLY A 134 32.44 -31.20 -16.84
C GLY A 134 33.29 -31.69 -18.00
N LYS A 135 33.80 -32.93 -17.92
CA LYS A 135 34.44 -33.55 -19.09
C LYS A 135 33.48 -33.42 -20.27
N PRO A 136 33.93 -32.89 -21.42
CA PRO A 136 33.04 -32.69 -22.54
C PRO A 136 32.41 -34.03 -22.90
N LEU A 137 31.09 -34.03 -23.16
CA LEU A 137 30.36 -35.22 -23.60
C LEU A 137 30.71 -35.63 -25.06
N PHE A 138 31.75 -35.01 -25.63
CA PHE A 138 32.38 -35.33 -26.91
C PHE A 138 33.91 -35.19 -26.82
#